data_AF-A0A7Y6AFE3-F1
#
_entry.id   AF-A0A7Y6AFE3-F1
#
_cell.length_a   1.000
_cell.length_b   1.000
_cell.length_c   1.000
_cell.angle_alpha   90.00
_cell.angle_beta   90.00
_cell.angle_gamma   90.00
#
_symmetry.space_group_name_H-M   'P 1'
#
loop_
_entity.id
_entity.type
_entity.pdbx_description
1 polymer ?
#
loop_
_entity_poly.entity_id
_entity_poly.type
_entity_poly.pdbx_seq_one_letter_code
_entity_poly.pdbx_strand_id
1 'polypeptide(L)'
;MEQSRLAQRRADKYLIGGTLLMGATLPGILGLPLFIRGMSLLKKAQKSGLTVRPLIVTLIGYMIFLDAALNCFGWALDLFANQSVLYQTFMTSWGKFFDAGYFWHYNELGIGGASAPGEKAWEITCVLTVFPMRMAACIGFLQMKRWGHQWLIVTCWFGVVIWVGYVANMTMYADIRFSQVVLPVIGWWLFDLFYITPFLAIPYLHTVNREVFTD
;
A
#
# COMPACT_ATOMS: atom_id res chain seq x y z
N MET A 1 -2.85 7.20 32.49
CA MET A 1 -2.20 6.24 31.57
C MET A 1 -3.18 5.24 30.95
N GLU A 2 -4.02 4.55 31.74
CA GLU A 2 -4.96 3.55 31.21
C GLU A 2 -6.00 4.14 30.24
N GLN A 3 -6.60 5.28 30.59
CA GLN A 3 -7.52 6.01 29.71
C GLN A 3 -6.89 6.36 28.35
N SER A 4 -5.62 6.80 28.34
CA SER A 4 -4.87 7.09 27.12
C SER A 4 -4.69 5.83 26.25
N ARG A 5 -4.36 4.69 26.88
CA ARG A 5 -4.25 3.40 26.18
C ARG A 5 -5.57 2.94 25.58
N LEU A 6 -6.68 3.09 26.32
CA LEU A 6 -8.02 2.74 25.82
C LEU A 6 -8.45 3.65 24.66
N ALA A 7 -8.20 4.95 24.75
CA ALA A 7 -8.48 5.89 23.68
C ALA A 7 -7.70 5.57 22.40
N GLN A 8 -6.39 5.26 22.54
CA GLN A 8 -5.53 4.82 21.45
C GLN A 8 -6.06 3.53 20.80
N ARG A 9 -6.32 2.48 21.60
CA ARG A 9 -6.85 1.19 21.09
C ARG A 9 -8.20 1.35 20.40
N ARG A 10 -9.08 2.21 20.92
CA ARG A 10 -10.38 2.48 20.32
C ARG A 10 -10.21 3.12 18.94
N ALA A 11 -9.33 4.11 18.81
CA ALA A 11 -9.03 4.73 17.52
C ALA A 11 -8.40 3.72 16.55
N ASP A 12 -7.41 2.94 17.02
CA ASP A 12 -6.69 1.98 16.18
C ASP A 12 -7.59 0.89 15.59
N LYS A 13 -8.65 0.44 16.28
CA LYS A 13 -9.64 -0.48 15.69
C LYS A 13 -10.25 0.04 14.39
N TYR A 14 -10.60 1.32 14.36
CA TYR A 14 -11.17 1.96 13.18
C TYR A 14 -10.11 2.28 12.12
N LEU A 15 -8.91 2.69 12.54
CA LEU A 15 -7.81 2.98 11.62
C LEU A 15 -7.34 1.72 10.90
N ILE A 16 -7.03 0.65 11.64
CA ILE A 16 -6.60 -0.64 11.08
C ILE A 16 -7.69 -1.24 10.20
N GLY A 17 -8.93 -1.31 10.70
CA GLY A 17 -10.05 -1.85 9.93
C GLY A 17 -10.31 -1.04 8.66
N GLY A 18 -10.29 0.29 8.76
CA GLY A 18 -10.45 1.17 7.61
C GLY A 18 -9.34 0.99 6.57
N THR A 19 -8.08 0.95 7.00
CA THR A 19 -6.94 0.78 6.09
C THR A 19 -6.91 -0.59 5.44
N LEU A 20 -7.21 -1.67 6.16
CA LEU A 20 -7.28 -3.01 5.57
C LEU A 20 -8.39 -3.11 4.51
N LEU A 21 -9.57 -2.53 4.78
CA LEU A 21 -10.67 -2.49 3.81
C LEU A 21 -10.31 -1.64 2.58
N MET A 22 -9.64 -0.50 2.78
CA MET A 22 -9.09 0.31 1.67
C MET A 22 -8.06 -0.47 0.85
N GLY A 23 -7.20 -1.27 1.48
CA GLY A 23 -6.22 -2.10 0.79
C GLY A 23 -6.83 -3.25 -0.01
N ALA A 24 -7.97 -3.80 0.43
CA ALA A 24 -8.58 -5.01 -0.15
C ALA A 24 -9.37 -4.77 -1.46
N THR A 25 -9.00 -3.75 -2.24
CA THR A 25 -9.65 -3.30 -3.49
C THR A 25 -11.14 -2.92 -3.32
N LEU A 26 -12.06 -3.87 -3.49
CA LEU A 26 -13.51 -3.67 -3.61
C LEU A 26 -14.23 -3.09 -2.37
N PRO A 27 -13.90 -3.46 -1.12
CA PRO A 27 -14.51 -2.85 0.06
C PRO A 27 -13.89 -1.49 0.41
N GLY A 28 -12.98 -0.95 -0.40
CA GLY A 28 -12.23 0.26 -0.07
C GLY A 28 -13.09 1.51 0.12
N ILE A 29 -14.24 1.58 -0.55
CA ILE A 29 -15.24 2.64 -0.36
C ILE A 29 -15.73 2.69 1.10
N LEU A 30 -15.88 1.53 1.76
CA LEU A 30 -16.28 1.43 3.15
C LEU A 30 -15.11 1.67 4.12
N GLY A 31 -13.89 1.43 3.67
CA GLY A 31 -12.68 1.62 4.46
C GLY A 31 -12.40 3.08 4.81
N LEU A 32 -12.59 4.01 3.85
CA LEU A 32 -12.30 5.43 4.06
C LEU A 32 -13.14 6.08 5.19
N PRO A 33 -14.48 5.90 5.25
CA PRO A 33 -15.29 6.40 6.37
C PRO A 33 -14.84 5.86 7.73
N LEU A 34 -14.47 4.57 7.80
CA LEU A 34 -13.96 3.95 9.02
C LEU A 34 -12.62 4.57 9.43
N PHE A 35 -11.72 4.79 8.48
CA PHE A 35 -10.45 5.45 8.74
C PHE A 35 -10.63 6.88 9.27
N ILE A 36 -11.49 7.67 8.62
CA ILE A 36 -11.82 9.04 9.05
C ILE A 36 -12.40 9.03 10.48
N ARG A 37 -13.24 8.05 10.81
CA ARG A 37 -13.78 7.87 12.16
C ARG A 37 -12.67 7.64 13.19
N GLY A 38 -11.68 6.78 12.87
CA GLY A 38 -10.50 6.55 13.70
C GLY A 38 -9.67 7.82 13.92
N MET A 39 -9.43 8.59 12.85
CA MET A 39 -8.72 9.86 12.91
C MET A 39 -9.44 10.90 13.79
N SER A 40 -10.77 10.97 13.68
CA SER A 40 -11.60 11.84 14.52
C SER A 40 -11.49 11.48 16.01
N LEU A 41 -11.49 10.17 16.33
CA LEU A 41 -11.31 9.71 17.71
C LEU A 41 -9.93 10.07 18.26
N LEU A 42 -8.87 9.89 17.48
CA LEU A 42 -7.51 10.24 17.89
C LEU A 42 -7.36 11.75 18.12
N LYS A 43 -7.91 12.57 17.21
CA LYS A 43 -7.91 14.04 17.34
C LYS A 43 -8.67 14.51 18.57
N LYS A 44 -9.79 13.85 18.91
CA LYS A 44 -10.55 14.14 20.15
C LYS A 44 -9.73 13.78 21.39
N ALA A 45 -9.12 12.59 21.42
CA ALA A 45 -8.28 12.16 22.54
C ALA A 45 -7.09 13.11 22.78
N GLN A 46 -6.43 13.55 21.71
CA GLN A 46 -5.34 14.52 21.79
C GLN A 46 -5.81 15.89 22.33
N LYS A 47 -6.98 16.39 21.88
CA LYS A 47 -7.58 17.63 22.41
C LYS A 47 -7.95 17.52 23.90
N SER A 48 -8.25 16.33 24.38
CA SER A 48 -8.54 16.06 25.80
C SER A 48 -7.29 15.90 26.66
N GLY A 49 -6.08 16.17 26.13
CA GLY A 49 -4.83 16.07 26.87
C GLY A 49 -4.35 14.63 27.11
N LEU A 50 -4.94 13.63 26.44
CA LEU A 50 -4.48 12.25 26.55
C LEU A 50 -3.20 12.05 25.76
N THR A 51 -2.24 11.32 26.35
CA THR A 51 -1.00 10.90 25.67
C THR A 51 -1.31 9.82 24.63
N VAL A 52 -1.61 10.25 23.39
CA VAL A 52 -1.86 9.38 22.22
C VAL A 52 -0.80 9.62 21.15
N ARG A 53 -0.70 8.70 20.19
CA ARG A 53 0.24 8.81 19.07
C ARG A 53 0.01 10.10 18.29
N PRO A 54 1.06 10.84 17.89
CA PRO A 54 0.92 12.03 17.06
C PRO A 54 0.14 11.75 15.77
N LEU A 55 -0.70 12.70 15.35
CA LEU A 55 -1.51 12.57 14.14
C LEU A 55 -0.66 12.39 12.88
N ILE A 56 0.45 13.12 12.76
CA ILE A 56 1.33 13.05 11.58
C ILE A 56 2.02 11.69 11.46
N VAL A 57 2.51 11.13 12.58
CA VAL A 57 3.03 9.75 12.64
C VAL A 57 1.94 8.75 12.21
N THR A 58 0.72 8.94 12.68
CA THR A 58 -0.43 8.09 12.33
C THR A 58 -0.71 8.16 10.82
N LEU A 59 -0.80 9.36 10.25
CA LEU A 59 -1.09 9.55 8.83
C LEU A 59 0.00 8.92 7.95
N ILE A 60 1.27 9.19 8.23
CA ILE A 60 2.39 8.64 7.46
C ILE A 60 2.41 7.12 7.56
N GLY A 61 2.29 6.56 8.77
CA GLY A 61 2.32 5.11 8.97
C GLY A 61 1.19 4.39 8.24
N TYR A 62 -0.04 4.91 8.32
CA TYR A 62 -1.18 4.30 7.62
C TYR A 62 -1.19 4.57 6.11
N MET A 63 -0.65 5.69 5.64
CA MET A 63 -0.47 5.94 4.20
C MET A 63 0.48 4.90 3.58
N ILE A 64 1.64 4.68 4.22
CA ILE A 64 2.62 3.69 3.76
C ILE A 64 2.05 2.26 3.87
N PHE A 65 1.30 1.98 4.94
CA PHE A 65 0.64 0.69 5.12
C PHE A 65 -0.40 0.45 4.02
N LEU A 66 -1.23 1.46 3.71
CA LEU A 66 -2.25 1.37 2.67
C LEU A 66 -1.64 1.07 1.31
N ASP A 67 -0.60 1.82 0.94
CA ASP A 67 0.19 1.62 -0.28
C ASP A 67 0.74 0.18 -0.38
N ALA A 68 1.39 -0.31 0.69
CA ALA A 68 1.88 -1.67 0.73
C ALA A 68 0.75 -2.71 0.61
N ALA A 69 -0.38 -2.48 1.29
CA ALA A 69 -1.52 -3.41 1.28
C ALA A 69 -2.22 -3.46 -0.09
N LEU A 70 -2.39 -2.31 -0.76
CA LEU A 70 -2.98 -2.24 -2.10
C LEU A 70 -2.17 -3.06 -3.11
N ASN A 71 -0.85 -2.84 -3.16
CA ASN A 71 0.02 -3.61 -4.05
C ASN A 71 0.08 -5.08 -3.66
N CYS A 72 0.17 -5.37 -2.35
CA CYS A 72 0.26 -6.75 -1.88
C CYS A 72 -1.00 -7.54 -2.24
N PHE A 73 -2.19 -7.00 -2.00
CA PHE A 73 -3.43 -7.72 -2.29
C PHE A 73 -3.71 -7.78 -3.79
N GLY A 74 -3.43 -6.73 -4.55
CA GLY A 74 -3.57 -6.73 -6.00
C GLY A 74 -2.75 -7.85 -6.65
N TRP A 75 -1.42 -7.84 -6.43
CA TRP A 75 -0.52 -8.85 -7.00
C TRP A 75 -0.66 -10.23 -6.32
N ALA A 76 -1.03 -10.32 -5.05
CA ALA A 76 -1.31 -11.62 -4.43
C ALA A 76 -2.53 -12.31 -5.05
N LEU A 77 -3.55 -11.54 -5.46
CA LEU A 77 -4.68 -12.11 -6.19
C LEU A 77 -4.26 -12.60 -7.57
N ASP A 78 -3.32 -11.93 -8.26
CA ASP A 78 -2.77 -12.46 -9.52
C ASP A 78 -2.03 -13.78 -9.30
N LEU A 79 -1.17 -13.85 -8.29
CA LEU A 79 -0.35 -15.03 -8.02
C LEU A 79 -1.19 -16.23 -7.55
N PHE A 80 -2.11 -16.02 -6.63
CA PHE A 80 -2.77 -17.11 -5.89
C PHE A 80 -4.26 -17.28 -6.21
N ALA A 81 -4.91 -16.27 -6.78
CA ALA A 81 -6.35 -16.24 -6.99
C ALA A 81 -6.75 -15.73 -8.39
N ASN A 82 -5.88 -15.90 -9.40
CA ASN A 82 -6.09 -15.40 -10.77
C ASN A 82 -7.37 -15.93 -11.43
N GLN A 83 -7.84 -17.11 -11.02
CA GLN A 83 -9.08 -17.69 -11.54
C GLN A 83 -10.34 -17.23 -10.80
N SER A 84 -10.21 -16.52 -9.69
CA SER A 84 -11.38 -16.07 -8.92
C SER A 84 -12.21 -15.05 -9.72
N VAL A 85 -13.54 -15.14 -9.59
CA VAL A 85 -14.47 -14.18 -10.23
C VAL A 85 -14.15 -12.74 -9.80
N LEU A 86 -13.76 -12.57 -8.53
CA LEU A 86 -13.35 -11.29 -7.98
C LEU A 86 -12.19 -10.70 -8.78
N TYR A 87 -11.12 -11.48 -8.95
CA TYR A 87 -9.92 -11.05 -9.63
C TYR A 87 -10.16 -10.81 -11.13
N GLN A 88 -10.81 -11.75 -11.81
CA GLN A 88 -11.09 -11.61 -13.24
C GLN A 88 -11.95 -10.37 -13.53
N THR A 89 -12.96 -10.10 -12.71
CA THR A 89 -13.82 -8.91 -12.88
C THR A 89 -13.01 -7.62 -12.70
N PHE A 90 -12.21 -7.56 -11.63
CA PHE A 90 -11.39 -6.39 -11.31
C PHE A 90 -10.31 -6.17 -12.37
N MET A 91 -9.51 -7.19 -12.67
CA MET A 91 -8.39 -7.07 -13.61
C MET A 91 -8.82 -6.92 -15.05
N THR A 92 -9.92 -7.53 -15.48
CA THR A 92 -10.42 -7.26 -16.84
C THR A 92 -10.85 -5.80 -16.98
N SER A 93 -11.45 -5.23 -15.93
CA SER A 93 -11.80 -3.81 -15.92
C SER A 93 -10.55 -2.94 -15.88
N TRP A 94 -9.61 -3.25 -14.99
CA TRP A 94 -8.33 -2.56 -14.86
C TRP A 94 -7.53 -2.57 -16.16
N GLY A 95 -7.26 -3.75 -16.71
CA GLY A 95 -6.43 -3.90 -17.89
C GLY A 95 -7.04 -3.28 -19.13
N LYS A 96 -8.37 -3.33 -19.29
CA LYS A 96 -9.06 -2.67 -20.41
C LYS A 96 -8.98 -1.13 -20.31
N PHE A 97 -8.95 -0.59 -19.10
CA PHE A 97 -8.89 0.85 -18.90
C PHE A 97 -7.46 1.39 -18.93
N PHE A 98 -6.48 0.69 -18.34
CA PHE A 98 -5.19 1.29 -17.98
C PHE A 98 -3.95 0.50 -18.43
N ASP A 99 -3.97 -0.84 -18.38
CA ASP A 99 -2.79 -1.66 -18.68
C ASP A 99 -3.16 -3.01 -19.32
N ALA A 100 -3.03 -3.11 -20.65
CA ALA A 100 -3.28 -4.32 -21.41
C ALA A 100 -2.28 -5.46 -21.11
N GLY A 101 -1.17 -5.17 -20.42
CA GLY A 101 -0.21 -6.18 -19.97
C GLY A 101 -0.85 -7.26 -19.09
N TYR A 102 -1.93 -6.94 -18.38
CA TYR A 102 -2.69 -7.92 -17.58
C TYR A 102 -3.36 -9.02 -18.42
N PHE A 103 -3.53 -8.83 -19.74
CA PHE A 103 -4.05 -9.86 -20.64
C PHE A 103 -2.96 -10.62 -21.39
N TRP A 104 -1.71 -10.17 -21.33
CA TRP A 104 -0.62 -10.74 -22.08
C TRP A 104 -0.22 -12.12 -21.54
N HIS A 105 -0.41 -13.16 -22.36
CA HIS A 105 -0.14 -14.56 -22.01
C HIS A 105 -0.72 -14.94 -20.63
N TYR A 106 -1.94 -14.49 -20.35
CA TYR A 106 -2.60 -14.67 -19.06
C TYR A 106 -2.79 -16.17 -18.75
N ASN A 107 -2.35 -16.60 -17.57
CA ASN A 107 -2.38 -18.01 -17.12
C ASN A 107 -1.58 -19.00 -17.98
N GLU A 108 -0.63 -18.54 -18.81
CA GLU A 108 0.23 -19.44 -19.59
C GLU A 108 1.43 -19.99 -18.80
N LEU A 109 1.84 -19.29 -17.74
CA LEU A 109 2.92 -19.73 -16.85
C LEU A 109 2.42 -20.74 -15.80
N GLY A 110 3.34 -21.55 -15.27
CA GLY A 110 3.02 -22.49 -14.17
C GLY A 110 2.58 -21.82 -12.87
N ILE A 111 2.89 -20.52 -12.71
CA ILE A 111 2.34 -19.63 -11.69
C ILE A 111 1.38 -18.71 -12.45
N GLY A 112 0.08 -18.81 -12.17
CA GLY A 112 -0.95 -18.12 -12.94
C GLY A 112 -0.92 -16.59 -12.83
N GLY A 113 -1.84 -15.94 -13.55
CA GLY A 113 -1.98 -14.50 -13.65
C GLY A 113 -1.36 -13.91 -14.91
N ALA A 114 -1.07 -12.60 -14.86
CA ALA A 114 -0.47 -11.87 -15.97
C ALA A 114 0.99 -12.30 -16.22
N SER A 115 1.34 -12.49 -17.49
CA SER A 115 2.69 -12.92 -17.90
C SER A 115 3.42 -11.84 -18.71
N ALA A 116 2.97 -10.58 -18.61
CA ALA A 116 3.67 -9.47 -19.22
C ALA A 116 5.16 -9.47 -18.79
N PRO A 117 6.07 -9.12 -19.71
CA PRO A 117 7.51 -9.14 -19.42
C PRO A 117 7.85 -8.41 -18.11
N GLY A 118 8.60 -9.08 -17.24
CA GLY A 118 9.00 -8.56 -15.94
C GLY A 118 7.91 -8.48 -14.86
N GLU A 119 6.62 -8.42 -15.21
CA GLU A 119 5.50 -8.27 -14.25
C GLU A 119 5.56 -9.39 -13.20
N LYS A 120 5.53 -10.64 -13.65
CA LYS A 120 5.50 -11.81 -12.77
C LYS A 120 6.68 -11.88 -11.80
N ALA A 121 7.87 -11.48 -12.26
CA ALA A 121 9.06 -11.48 -11.42
C ALA A 121 8.97 -10.41 -10.31
N TRP A 122 8.45 -9.22 -10.64
CA TRP A 122 8.18 -8.16 -9.67
C TRP A 122 7.11 -8.56 -8.67
N GLU A 123 6.02 -9.19 -9.13
CA GLU A 123 4.96 -9.68 -8.26
C GLU A 123 5.49 -10.67 -7.23
N ILE A 124 6.17 -11.74 -7.67
CA ILE A 124 6.73 -12.77 -6.78
C ILE A 124 7.68 -12.13 -5.77
N THR A 125 8.57 -11.25 -6.24
CA THR A 125 9.54 -10.59 -5.37
C THR A 125 8.84 -9.74 -4.32
N CYS A 126 7.90 -8.88 -4.72
CA CYS A 126 7.33 -7.88 -3.83
C CYS A 126 6.26 -8.45 -2.90
N VAL A 127 5.41 -9.36 -3.39
CA VAL A 127 4.36 -10.01 -2.58
C VAL A 127 4.97 -10.89 -1.50
N LEU A 128 6.07 -11.61 -1.80
CA LEU A 128 6.69 -12.51 -0.83
C LEU A 128 7.66 -11.81 0.12
N THR A 129 8.18 -10.63 -0.24
CA THR A 129 9.23 -9.96 0.56
C THR A 129 8.89 -8.52 0.91
N VAL A 130 8.90 -7.62 -0.07
CA VAL A 130 8.94 -6.17 0.19
C VAL A 130 7.66 -5.66 0.84
N PHE A 131 6.47 -6.04 0.34
CA PHE A 131 5.22 -5.54 0.92
C PHE A 131 4.92 -6.10 2.31
N PRO A 132 5.07 -7.41 2.59
CA PRO A 132 4.95 -7.93 3.95
C PRO A 132 5.91 -7.27 4.93
N MET A 133 7.18 -7.09 4.53
CA MET A 133 8.20 -6.42 5.34
C MET A 133 7.81 -4.96 5.63
N ARG A 134 7.33 -4.24 4.61
CA ARG A 134 6.88 -2.84 4.72
C ARG A 134 5.66 -2.70 5.63
N MET A 135 4.67 -3.59 5.50
CA MET A 135 3.52 -3.63 6.41
C MET A 135 3.95 -3.93 7.85
N ALA A 136 4.86 -4.88 8.07
CA ALA A 136 5.38 -5.19 9.40
C ALA A 136 6.14 -4.01 10.01
N ALA A 137 6.98 -3.32 9.23
CA ALA A 137 7.67 -2.11 9.64
C ALA A 137 6.69 -0.98 10.01
N CYS A 138 5.63 -0.79 9.21
CA CYS A 138 4.54 0.15 9.51
C CYS A 138 3.86 -0.17 10.84
N ILE A 139 3.57 -1.45 11.12
CA ILE A 139 2.96 -1.85 12.40
C ILE A 139 3.88 -1.50 13.55
N GLY A 140 5.18 -1.81 13.47
CA GLY A 140 6.16 -1.43 14.48
C GLY A 140 6.25 0.09 14.67
N PHE A 141 6.27 0.84 13.56
CA PHE A 141 6.31 2.31 13.58
C PHE A 141 5.05 2.91 14.22
N LEU A 142 3.86 2.40 13.88
CA LEU A 142 2.60 2.82 14.49
C LEU A 142 2.52 2.44 15.98
N GLN A 143 3.23 1.39 16.41
CA GLN A 143 3.40 1.04 17.82
C GLN A 143 4.45 1.90 18.53
N MET A 144 5.03 2.91 17.87
CA MET A 144 6.09 3.78 18.39
C MET A 144 7.35 2.97 18.79
N LYS A 145 7.67 1.92 18.03
CA LYS A 145 8.88 1.12 18.19
C LYS A 145 10.03 1.61 17.32
N ARG A 146 11.24 1.66 17.90
CA ARG A 146 12.44 2.17 17.22
C ARG A 146 12.84 1.29 16.04
N TRP A 147 12.77 -0.03 16.21
CA TRP A 147 13.01 -0.97 15.11
C TRP A 147 12.02 -0.73 13.95
N GLY A 148 10.77 -0.41 14.26
CA GLY A 148 9.74 -0.13 13.26
C GLY A 148 10.08 1.10 12.43
N HIS A 149 10.52 2.19 13.08
CA HIS A 149 11.00 3.39 12.39
C HIS A 149 12.20 3.11 11.47
N GLN A 150 13.20 2.37 11.95
CA GLN A 150 14.39 2.02 11.17
C GLN A 150 14.06 1.16 9.95
N TRP A 151 13.29 0.09 10.14
CA TRP A 151 12.85 -0.78 9.04
C TRP A 151 11.90 -0.07 8.08
N LEU A 152 11.13 0.91 8.56
CA LEU A 152 10.26 1.69 7.69
C LEU A 152 11.08 2.55 6.72
N ILE A 153 12.20 3.12 7.16
CA ILE A 153 13.14 3.83 6.27
C ILE A 153 13.68 2.88 5.20
N VAL A 154 14.14 1.69 5.59
CA VAL A 154 14.69 0.68 4.67
C VAL A 154 13.63 0.25 3.63
N THR A 155 12.43 -0.10 4.09
CA THR A 155 11.34 -0.51 3.21
C THR A 155 10.80 0.63 2.34
N CYS A 156 10.93 1.88 2.77
CA CYS A 156 10.66 3.04 1.92
C CYS A 156 11.67 3.13 0.76
N TRP A 157 12.96 2.92 1.01
CA TRP A 157 13.97 2.85 -0.06
C TRP A 157 13.74 1.68 -1.03
N PHE A 158 13.35 0.50 -0.53
CA PHE A 158 12.88 -0.58 -1.42
C PHE A 158 11.67 -0.17 -2.25
N GLY A 159 10.76 0.63 -1.69
CA GLY A 159 9.65 1.21 -2.46
C GLY A 159 10.12 2.12 -3.60
N VAL A 160 11.19 2.90 -3.40
CA VAL A 160 11.80 3.69 -4.50
C VAL A 160 12.35 2.77 -5.58
N VAL A 161 13.03 1.69 -5.19
CA VAL A 161 13.58 0.68 -6.13
C VAL A 161 12.45 0.03 -6.94
N ILE A 162 11.38 -0.42 -6.28
CA ILE A 162 10.20 -0.97 -6.94
C ILE A 162 9.60 0.05 -7.90
N TRP A 163 9.40 1.28 -7.45
CA TRP A 163 8.79 2.32 -8.27
C TRP A 163 9.59 2.58 -9.55
N VAL A 164 10.92 2.75 -9.43
CA VAL A 164 11.79 2.94 -10.59
C VAL A 164 11.78 1.71 -11.51
N GLY A 165 11.87 0.51 -10.94
CA GLY A 165 11.85 -0.75 -11.69
C GLY A 165 10.54 -0.99 -12.43
N TYR A 166 9.42 -0.67 -11.79
CA TYR A 166 8.08 -0.77 -12.37
C TYR A 166 7.88 0.26 -13.48
N VAL A 167 8.23 1.53 -13.26
CA VAL A 167 8.17 2.58 -14.30
C VAL A 167 9.03 2.19 -15.51
N ALA A 168 10.24 1.66 -15.28
CA ALA A 168 11.10 1.19 -16.37
C ALA A 168 10.44 0.03 -17.14
N ASN A 169 9.86 -0.95 -16.44
CA ASN A 169 9.12 -2.05 -17.07
C ASN A 169 7.95 -1.53 -17.92
N MET A 170 7.12 -0.67 -17.35
CA MET A 170 5.97 -0.06 -18.05
C MET A 170 6.41 0.70 -19.31
N THR A 171 7.56 1.39 -19.24
CA THR A 171 8.08 2.20 -20.36
C THR A 171 8.68 1.33 -21.46
N MET A 172 9.44 0.29 -21.11
CA MET A 172 10.09 -0.59 -22.08
C MET A 172 9.10 -1.41 -22.91
N TYR A 173 7.96 -1.76 -22.33
CA TYR A 173 6.89 -2.54 -22.97
C TYR A 173 5.61 -1.72 -23.16
N ALA A 174 5.76 -0.40 -23.34
CA ALA A 174 4.65 0.54 -23.46
C ALA A 174 3.72 0.21 -24.64
N ASP A 175 4.26 -0.33 -25.73
CA ASP A 175 3.52 -0.79 -26.91
C ASP A 175 2.56 -1.94 -26.56
N ILE A 176 3.01 -2.88 -25.73
CA ILE A 176 2.18 -3.99 -25.25
C ILE A 176 1.16 -3.48 -24.23
N ARG A 177 1.60 -2.68 -23.26
CA ARG A 177 0.79 -2.29 -22.10
C ARG A 177 -0.24 -1.21 -22.36
N PHE A 178 0.04 -0.29 -23.26
CA PHE A 178 -0.84 0.85 -23.53
C PHE A 178 -1.58 0.76 -24.87
N SER A 179 -1.42 -0.35 -25.60
CA SER A 179 -2.21 -0.58 -26.80
C SER A 179 -3.65 -0.97 -26.45
N GLN A 180 -4.60 -0.38 -27.18
CA GLN A 180 -6.04 -0.71 -27.11
C GLN A 180 -6.70 -0.55 -25.72
N VAL A 181 -6.08 0.21 -24.80
CA VAL A 181 -6.69 0.60 -23.53
C VAL A 181 -7.43 1.94 -23.66
N VAL A 182 -8.42 2.17 -22.79
CA VAL A 182 -9.28 3.38 -22.85
C VAL A 182 -8.52 4.64 -22.45
N LEU A 183 -7.77 4.57 -21.34
CA LEU A 183 -6.98 5.66 -20.79
C LEU A 183 -5.53 5.17 -20.65
N PRO A 184 -4.68 5.36 -21.68
CA PRO A 184 -3.30 4.90 -21.72
C PRO A 184 -2.41 5.52 -20.63
N VAL A 185 -1.26 6.08 -20.99
CA VAL A 185 -0.31 6.72 -20.07
C VAL A 185 -0.97 7.68 -19.07
N ILE A 186 -1.98 8.45 -19.48
CA ILE A 186 -2.70 9.38 -18.59
C ILE A 186 -3.46 8.64 -17.49
N GLY A 187 -4.19 7.56 -17.84
CA GLY A 187 -4.96 6.79 -16.87
C GLY A 187 -4.07 6.06 -15.89
N TRP A 188 -2.97 5.49 -16.38
CA TRP A 188 -1.92 4.89 -15.56
C TRP A 188 -1.37 5.89 -14.54
N TRP A 189 -0.93 7.08 -14.96
CA TRP A 189 -0.44 8.11 -14.03
C TRP A 189 -1.47 8.60 -13.01
N LEU A 190 -2.76 8.71 -13.40
CA LEU A 190 -3.82 9.10 -12.47
C LEU A 190 -3.96 8.14 -11.29
N PHE A 191 -3.67 6.86 -11.51
CA PHE A 191 -3.66 5.84 -10.46
C PHE A 191 -2.31 5.79 -9.73
N ASP A 192 -1.20 5.77 -10.47
CA ASP A 192 0.15 5.60 -9.92
C ASP A 192 0.64 6.79 -9.08
N LEU A 193 0.03 7.97 -9.26
CA LEU A 193 0.31 9.14 -8.41
C LEU A 193 0.11 8.82 -6.91
N PHE A 194 -0.81 7.93 -6.57
CA PHE A 194 -1.07 7.56 -5.17
C PHE A 194 -0.02 6.59 -4.59
N TYR A 195 0.83 6.00 -5.44
CA TYR A 195 1.87 5.03 -5.07
C TYR A 195 3.25 5.66 -4.88
N ILE A 196 3.38 6.98 -5.06
CA ILE A 196 4.63 7.73 -4.80
C ILE A 196 4.89 7.96 -3.31
N THR A 197 4.23 7.20 -2.42
CA THR A 197 4.35 7.36 -0.97
C THR A 197 5.78 7.31 -0.42
N PRO A 198 6.74 6.53 -0.97
CA PRO A 198 8.13 6.56 -0.51
C PRO A 198 8.74 7.97 -0.59
N PHE A 199 8.46 8.71 -1.67
CA PHE A 199 9.04 10.03 -1.91
C PHE A 199 8.55 11.08 -0.90
N LEU A 200 7.33 10.89 -0.36
CA LEU A 200 6.80 11.73 0.72
C LEU A 200 7.25 11.25 2.10
N ALA A 201 7.32 9.94 2.31
CA ALA A 201 7.65 9.33 3.59
C ALA A 201 9.13 9.50 3.96
N ILE A 202 10.05 9.32 3.02
CA ILE A 202 11.50 9.33 3.29
C ILE A 202 11.95 10.64 3.94
N PRO A 203 11.65 11.84 3.40
CA PRO A 203 12.05 13.09 4.04
C PRO A 203 11.51 13.22 5.46
N TYR A 204 10.23 12.90 5.65
CA TYR A 204 9.61 12.94 6.99
C TYR A 204 10.33 11.99 7.96
N LEU A 205 10.54 10.73 7.59
CA LEU A 205 11.15 9.73 8.46
C LEU A 205 12.58 10.10 8.90
N HIS A 206 13.31 10.87 8.08
CA HIS A 206 14.65 11.38 8.43
C HIS A 206 14.63 12.63 9.32
N THR A 207 13.50 13.36 9.39
CA THR A 207 13.35 14.52 10.28
C THR A 207 12.85 14.16 11.67
N VAL A 208 12.26 12.97 11.82
CA VAL A 208 11.72 12.49 13.09
C VAL A 208 12.85 12.07 14.03
N ASN A 209 12.86 12.61 15.25
CA ASN A 209 13.82 12.18 16.28
C ASN A 209 13.52 10.72 16.72
N ARG A 210 14.48 9.83 16.45
CA ARG A 210 14.43 8.40 16.81
C ARG A 210 14.29 8.14 18.31
N GLU A 211 14.68 9.07 19.17
CA GLU A 211 14.65 8.91 20.63
C GLU A 211 13.24 8.98 21.20
N VAL A 212 12.28 9.52 20.42
CA VAL A 212 10.86 9.50 20.76
C VAL A 212 10.28 8.08 20.71
N PHE A 213 10.97 7.15 20.04
CA PHE A 213 10.56 5.76 19.91
C PHE A 213 11.15 4.92 21.03
N THR A 214 10.31 4.04 21.57
CA THR A 214 10.71 3.04 22.56
C THR A 214 11.41 1.87 21.88
N ASP A 215 12.35 1.24 22.57
CA ASP A 215 12.94 -0.04 22.13
C ASP A 215 11.89 -1.17 22.16
#